data_AF-A0A9Q0N9H3-F1
#
_entry.id   AF-A0A9Q0N9H3-F1
#
_cell.length_a   1.000
_cell.length_b   1.000
_cell.length_c   1.000
_cell.angle_alpha   90.00
_cell.angle_beta   90.00
_cell.angle_gamma   90.00
#
_symmetry.space_group_name_H-M   'P 1'
#
loop_
_entity.id
_entity.type
_entity.pdbx_description
1 polymer ?
#
loop_
_entity_poly.entity_id
_entity_poly.type
_entity_poly.pdbx_seq_one_letter_code
_entity_poly.pdbx_strand_id
1 'polypeptide(L)'
;MSHRPIFLFVLLVIAATTVLTFAEPDETTRTQCMLTYMEYGQVEKTYSAIEGTYCAKSCGLEMWKLPHFESYSTVMVKQGPRPLVICGPSGSGKSTLLTKLFSELPETFGFSVSHTTRKPRPGEENGVHYHFVSVEEMQAAIERGDFLEHATFSGNMYGTSKQSVQNVQKMGKVCVLDIEIEGVKQIRNSDLNPILVFIYPPSLEELKKRLINRKTETEESLEKRLQTAKIEMEYGKVPGNFHIVIDNSQLKKAYPALRDFVLKELKTQRDEGINVTLDRVQLIDTP
;
A
#
# COMPACT_ATOMS: atom_id res chain seq x y z
N MET A 1 53.28 2.61 29.91
CA MET A 1 52.86 1.33 29.30
C MET A 1 51.36 1.19 29.51
N SER A 2 50.58 1.26 28.44
CA SER A 2 49.12 1.26 28.45
C SER A 2 48.57 -0.14 28.78
N HIS A 3 47.73 -0.24 29.80
CA HIS A 3 46.88 -1.40 29.99
C HIS A 3 45.43 -1.00 29.72
N ARG A 4 44.92 -1.46 28.57
CA ARG A 4 43.50 -1.52 28.25
C ARG A 4 42.90 -2.70 29.03
N PRO A 5 41.80 -2.55 29.79
CA PRO A 5 41.01 -3.69 30.18
C PRO A 5 40.05 -4.03 29.04
N ILE A 6 40.14 -5.28 28.60
CA ILE A 6 39.20 -5.98 27.74
C ILE A 6 37.89 -6.11 28.53
N PHE A 7 36.82 -5.45 28.08
CA PHE A 7 35.48 -5.64 28.65
C PHE A 7 34.70 -6.66 27.80
N LEU A 8 34.37 -7.75 28.49
CA LEU A 8 33.63 -8.92 28.04
C LEU A 8 32.17 -8.52 27.75
N PHE A 9 31.72 -8.66 26.51
CA PHE A 9 30.31 -8.50 26.12
C PHE A 9 29.50 -9.71 26.60
N VAL A 10 28.52 -9.49 27.49
CA VAL A 10 27.48 -10.47 27.80
C VAL A 10 26.30 -10.20 26.87
N LEU A 11 26.14 -11.07 25.88
CA LEU A 11 25.03 -11.11 24.94
C LEU A 11 23.84 -11.82 25.61
N LEU A 12 22.75 -11.10 25.92
CA LEU A 12 21.49 -11.75 26.30
C LEU A 12 20.63 -11.87 25.04
N VAL A 13 20.57 -13.08 24.48
CA VAL A 13 19.71 -13.43 23.34
C VAL A 13 18.29 -13.66 23.85
N ILE A 14 17.37 -12.77 23.49
CA ILE A 14 15.94 -13.09 23.41
C ILE A 14 15.57 -12.95 21.93
N ALA A 15 14.80 -13.92 21.43
CA ALA A 15 14.70 -14.33 20.04
C ALA A 15 14.50 -13.20 18.99
N ALA A 16 15.25 -13.35 17.90
CA ALA A 16 15.17 -12.71 16.58
C ALA A 16 15.21 -11.16 16.51
N THR A 17 16.38 -10.66 16.07
CA THR A 17 16.63 -9.30 15.52
C THR A 17 16.33 -8.12 16.44
N THR A 18 17.05 -8.01 17.55
CA THR A 18 17.14 -6.76 18.34
C THR A 18 18.58 -6.25 18.33
N VAL A 19 18.82 -5.05 17.80
CA VAL A 19 20.10 -4.33 17.95
C VAL A 19 19.83 -3.09 18.80
N LEU A 20 20.32 -3.10 20.04
CA LEU A 20 20.36 -1.94 20.91
C LEU A 20 21.68 -1.21 20.69
N THR A 21 21.64 -0.04 20.06
CA THR A 21 22.79 0.87 19.97
C THR A 21 22.67 1.94 21.06
N PHE A 22 23.65 1.99 21.96
CA PHE A 22 23.83 3.09 22.90
C PHE A 22 24.95 4.00 22.36
N ALA A 23 24.71 5.31 22.28
CA ALA A 23 25.75 6.30 22.01
C ALA A 23 26.47 6.67 23.32
N GLU A 24 27.80 6.77 23.30
CA GLU A 24 28.60 7.18 24.47
C GLU A 24 28.28 8.64 24.88
N PRO A 25 28.35 8.97 26.18
CA PRO A 25 28.02 10.31 26.67
C PRO A 25 29.15 11.31 26.38
N ASP A 26 28.79 12.47 25.82
CA ASP A 26 29.62 13.69 25.88
C ASP A 26 29.14 14.52 27.08
N GLU A 27 30.10 15.03 27.87
CA GLU A 27 29.90 15.53 29.23
C GLU A 27 29.23 16.92 29.32
N THR A 28 28.68 17.47 28.22
CA THR A 28 28.24 18.88 28.19
C THR A 28 26.83 19.17 27.67
N THR A 29 26.00 18.18 27.37
CA THR A 29 24.62 18.42 26.90
C THR A 29 23.58 17.55 27.62
N ARG A 30 22.53 18.21 28.10
CA ARG A 30 21.36 17.65 28.80
C ARG A 30 20.91 16.33 28.16
N THR A 31 20.88 15.28 28.98
CA THR A 31 20.74 13.88 28.56
C THR A 31 19.31 13.57 28.13
N GLN A 32 19.12 13.27 26.84
CA GLN A 32 17.92 12.63 26.30
C GLN A 32 18.33 11.23 25.84
N CYS A 33 18.01 10.19 26.61
CA CYS A 33 18.18 8.82 26.15
C CYS A 33 17.05 8.50 25.18
N MET A 34 17.39 8.34 23.90
CA MET A 34 16.48 7.82 22.88
C MET A 34 16.60 6.30 22.81
N LEU A 35 15.49 5.61 23.06
CA LEU A 35 15.36 4.20 22.75
C LEU A 35 14.76 4.09 21.34
N THR A 36 15.45 3.40 20.43
CA THR A 36 15.02 3.25 19.04
C THR A 36 14.69 1.78 18.78
N TYR A 37 13.43 1.50 18.42
CA TYR A 37 13.01 0.17 17.99
C TYR A 37 13.18 0.05 16.47
N MET A 38 13.85 -1.02 16.03
CA MET A 38 14.13 -1.31 14.63
C MET A 38 13.66 -2.72 14.29
N GLU A 39 12.64 -2.84 13.46
CA GLU A 39 12.25 -4.10 12.81
C GLU A 39 12.57 -3.97 11.31
N TYR A 40 13.26 -4.94 10.73
CA TYR A 40 13.69 -4.94 9.31
C TYR A 40 14.43 -3.68 8.82
N GLY A 41 15.16 -2.99 9.71
CA GLY A 41 15.98 -1.83 9.33
C GLY A 41 15.22 -0.53 9.11
N GLN A 42 13.95 -0.45 9.54
CA GLN A 42 13.20 0.80 9.61
C GLN A 42 12.92 1.19 11.07
N VAL A 43 13.05 2.49 11.38
CA VAL A 43 12.77 3.05 12.70
C VAL A 43 11.25 3.15 12.86
N GLU A 44 10.66 2.33 13.72
CA GLU A 44 9.21 2.38 13.96
C GLU A 44 8.82 3.20 15.19
N LYS A 45 9.67 3.24 16.22
CA LYS A 45 9.37 3.94 17.48
C LYS A 45 10.60 4.59 18.09
N THR A 46 10.45 5.85 18.48
CA THR A 46 11.43 6.62 19.26
C THR A 46 10.83 6.93 20.62
N TYR A 47 11.48 6.46 21.68
CA TYR A 47 11.06 6.73 23.05
C TYR A 47 11.95 7.82 23.64
N SER A 48 11.36 8.91 24.13
CA SER A 48 12.05 9.91 24.94
C SER A 48 11.70 9.72 26.41
N ALA A 49 12.69 9.37 27.23
CA ALA A 49 12.54 9.45 28.68
C ALA A 49 12.74 10.92 29.11
N ILE A 50 11.73 11.51 29.75
CA ILE A 50 11.87 12.80 30.46
C ILE A 50 11.99 12.48 31.95
N GLU A 51 13.10 12.93 32.53
CA GLU A 51 13.45 13.02 33.95
C GLU A 51 12.82 12.02 34.94
N GLY A 52 13.65 11.10 35.45
CA GLY A 52 13.33 10.29 36.62
C GLY A 52 14.46 9.30 36.94
N THR A 53 15.46 9.77 37.68
CA THR A 53 16.48 9.02 38.46
C THR A 53 16.59 7.49 38.25
N TYR A 54 17.66 7.05 37.59
CA TYR A 54 18.22 5.71 37.79
C TYR A 54 19.61 5.83 38.41
N CYS A 55 19.66 5.79 39.75
CA CYS A 55 20.87 5.43 40.47
C CYS A 55 20.89 3.92 40.59
N ALA A 56 21.75 3.25 39.82
CA ALA A 56 21.97 1.82 39.93
C ALA A 56 22.59 1.51 41.29
N LYS A 57 21.77 1.09 42.26
CA LYS A 57 22.24 0.38 43.45
C LYS A 57 21.97 -1.11 43.27
N SER A 58 23.08 -1.84 43.20
CA SER A 58 23.31 -3.19 43.69
C SER A 58 22.17 -3.89 44.44
N CYS A 59 22.01 -5.18 44.11
CA CYS A 59 21.27 -6.26 44.79
C CYS A 59 19.92 -6.65 44.18
N GLY A 60 19.89 -7.90 43.70
CA GLY A 60 18.85 -8.88 44.02
C GLY A 60 17.41 -8.58 43.58
N LEU A 61 16.95 -9.32 42.57
CA LEU A 61 15.57 -9.77 42.36
C LEU A 61 14.48 -8.98 43.08
N GLU A 62 13.74 -8.15 42.33
CA GLU A 62 12.29 -8.08 42.50
C GLU A 62 11.63 -7.60 41.21
N MET A 63 10.41 -8.09 40.99
CA MET A 63 9.61 -7.96 39.79
C MET A 63 8.89 -6.61 39.82
N TRP A 64 9.31 -5.65 38.98
CA TRP A 64 8.75 -4.29 38.99
C TRP A 64 7.62 -4.14 37.96
N LYS A 65 6.47 -3.67 38.47
CA LYS A 65 5.27 -3.31 37.73
C LYS A 65 5.59 -2.27 36.66
N LEU A 66 5.18 -2.54 35.42
CA LEU A 66 5.24 -1.60 34.31
C LEU A 66 4.35 -0.37 34.64
N PRO A 67 4.87 0.86 34.53
CA PRO A 67 4.06 2.06 34.78
C PRO A 67 3.03 2.26 33.66
N HIS A 68 1.86 2.78 34.04
CA HIS A 68 0.85 3.27 33.11
C HIS A 68 1.48 4.27 32.14
N PHE A 69 1.54 3.89 30.86
CA PHE A 69 1.93 4.77 29.76
C PHE A 69 0.74 5.67 29.44
N GLU A 70 0.80 6.93 29.89
CA GLU A 70 -0.09 8.00 29.43
C GLU A 70 0.41 8.59 28.11
N SER A 71 -0.51 8.66 27.15
CA SER A 71 -0.44 9.30 25.84
C SER A 71 0.67 8.83 24.89
N TYR A 72 0.27 7.93 24.00
CA TYR A 72 0.99 7.63 22.77
C TYR A 72 0.91 8.86 21.85
N SER A 73 2.02 9.57 21.66
CA SER A 73 2.21 10.35 20.43
C SER A 73 2.90 9.42 19.44
N THR A 74 2.12 8.73 18.61
CA THR A 74 2.64 8.07 17.42
C THR A 74 3.38 9.15 16.64
N VAL A 75 4.71 9.08 16.59
CA VAL A 75 5.45 9.84 15.59
C VAL A 75 4.92 9.31 14.27
N MET A 76 4.01 10.07 13.66
CA MET A 76 3.41 9.75 12.38
C MET A 76 4.58 9.63 11.41
N VAL A 77 5.02 8.40 11.13
CA VAL A 77 5.81 8.10 9.95
C VAL A 77 4.99 8.74 8.84
N LYS A 78 5.53 9.77 8.17
CA LYS A 78 4.82 10.49 7.12
C LYS A 78 4.43 9.44 6.07
N GLN A 79 3.21 8.92 6.16
CA GLN A 79 2.64 8.05 5.17
C GLN A 79 2.65 8.86 3.88
N GLY A 80 3.20 8.30 2.82
CA GLY A 80 3.14 8.93 1.50
C GLY A 80 1.69 9.10 1.06
N PRO A 81 1.44 9.62 -0.15
CA PRO A 81 0.09 9.77 -0.67
C PRO A 81 -0.71 8.46 -0.54
N ARG A 82 -1.97 8.55 -0.10
CA ARG A 82 -2.88 7.40 -0.01
C ARG A 82 -2.99 6.73 -1.39
N PRO A 83 -2.86 5.40 -1.49
CA PRO A 83 -2.92 4.73 -2.78
C PRO A 83 -4.31 4.85 -3.40
N LEU A 84 -4.37 4.97 -4.73
CA LEU A 84 -5.59 4.98 -5.53
C LEU A 84 -5.90 3.56 -5.99
N VAL A 85 -7.02 3.01 -5.52
CA VAL A 85 -7.49 1.69 -5.91
C VAL A 85 -8.58 1.84 -6.96
N ILE A 86 -8.34 1.30 -8.16
CA ILE A 86 -9.34 1.18 -9.20
C ILE A 86 -9.82 -0.28 -9.24
N CYS A 87 -11.10 -0.49 -8.97
CA CYS A 87 -11.74 -1.79 -9.02
C CYS A 87 -12.89 -1.80 -10.03
N GLY A 88 -13.27 -2.97 -10.54
CA GLY A 88 -14.40 -3.14 -11.45
C GLY A 88 -14.21 -4.32 -12.37
N PRO A 89 -15.29 -4.82 -13.01
CA PRO A 89 -15.23 -6.07 -13.76
C PRO A 89 -14.29 -6.01 -14.96
N SER A 90 -13.78 -7.17 -15.37
CA SER A 90 -12.94 -7.26 -16.57
C SER A 90 -13.71 -6.78 -17.81
N GLY A 91 -13.17 -5.78 -18.50
CA GLY A 91 -13.84 -5.14 -19.64
C GLY A 91 -14.64 -3.87 -19.30
N SER A 92 -14.69 -3.47 -18.02
CA SER A 92 -15.34 -2.20 -17.59
C SER A 92 -14.66 -0.95 -18.15
N GLY A 93 -13.40 -1.03 -18.57
CA GLY A 93 -12.65 0.09 -19.16
C GLY A 93 -11.65 0.77 -18.22
N LYS A 94 -11.32 0.14 -17.08
CA LYS A 94 -10.30 0.60 -16.12
C LYS A 94 -9.00 1.03 -16.79
N SER A 95 -8.42 0.13 -17.61
CA SER A 95 -7.14 0.40 -18.29
C SER A 95 -7.21 1.64 -19.17
N THR A 96 -8.33 1.89 -19.87
CA THR A 96 -8.51 3.10 -20.69
C THR A 96 -8.55 4.37 -19.84
N LEU A 97 -9.25 4.34 -18.70
CA LEU A 97 -9.30 5.48 -17.78
C LEU A 97 -7.94 5.74 -17.14
N LEU A 98 -7.24 4.67 -16.73
CA LEU A 98 -5.90 4.74 -16.17
C LEU A 98 -4.89 5.27 -17.19
N THR A 99 -4.85 4.75 -18.41
CA THR A 99 -3.96 5.27 -19.46
C THR A 99 -4.16 6.78 -19.67
N LYS A 100 -5.40 7.26 -19.67
CA LYS A 100 -5.67 8.71 -19.76
C LYS A 100 -5.15 9.46 -18.53
N LEU A 101 -5.39 8.94 -17.32
CA LEU A 101 -4.94 9.54 -16.07
C LEU A 101 -3.41 9.66 -16.01
N PHE A 102 -2.70 8.59 -16.35
CA PHE A 102 -1.23 8.57 -16.40
C PHE A 102 -0.66 9.45 -17.51
N SER A 103 -1.36 9.60 -18.63
CA SER A 103 -0.92 10.49 -19.72
C SER A 103 -1.10 11.97 -19.37
N GLU A 104 -2.16 12.31 -18.62
CA GLU A 104 -2.45 13.70 -18.22
C GLU A 104 -1.62 14.13 -17.00
N LEU A 105 -1.33 13.20 -16.08
CA LEU A 105 -0.70 13.47 -14.78
C LEU A 105 0.48 12.50 -14.50
N PRO A 106 1.49 12.43 -15.38
CA PRO A 106 2.58 11.45 -15.30
C PRO A 106 3.47 11.62 -14.06
N GLU A 107 3.57 12.83 -13.50
CA GLU A 107 4.34 13.09 -12.28
C GLU A 107 3.55 12.89 -11.00
N THR A 108 2.21 12.77 -11.11
CA THR A 108 1.33 12.57 -9.96
C THR A 108 1.16 11.08 -9.64
N PHE A 109 1.07 10.21 -10.64
CA PHE A 109 0.73 8.79 -10.46
C PHE A 109 1.87 7.83 -10.81
N GLY A 110 1.94 6.71 -10.10
CA GLY A 110 2.80 5.56 -10.41
C GLY A 110 2.01 4.26 -10.27
N PHE A 111 2.25 3.28 -11.14
CA PHE A 111 1.67 1.94 -10.97
C PHE A 111 2.49 1.12 -9.98
N SER A 112 1.82 0.35 -9.11
CA SER A 112 2.48 -0.76 -8.44
C SER A 112 2.75 -1.89 -9.43
N VAL A 113 3.98 -2.38 -9.50
CA VAL A 113 4.24 -3.66 -10.16
C VAL A 113 3.85 -4.78 -9.20
N SER A 114 2.73 -5.45 -9.48
CA SER A 114 2.22 -6.57 -8.68
C SER A 114 2.95 -7.88 -9.00
N HIS A 115 2.81 -8.88 -8.16
CA HIS A 115 3.36 -10.22 -8.35
C HIS A 115 2.33 -11.14 -8.98
N THR A 116 2.77 -12.11 -9.78
CA THR A 116 1.89 -13.18 -10.28
C THR A 116 2.64 -14.50 -10.47
N THR A 117 1.96 -15.61 -10.24
CA THR A 117 2.46 -16.97 -10.56
C THR A 117 2.18 -17.38 -12.01
N ARG A 118 1.44 -16.56 -12.76
CA ARG A 118 1.19 -16.77 -14.18
C ARG A 118 2.48 -16.61 -14.95
N LYS A 119 2.70 -17.43 -15.98
CA LYS A 119 3.81 -17.22 -16.93
C LYS A 119 3.64 -15.89 -17.70
N PRO A 120 4.74 -15.17 -18.01
CA PRO A 120 4.68 -13.97 -18.85
C PRO A 120 4.11 -14.29 -20.24
N ARG A 121 3.28 -13.40 -20.77
CA ARG A 121 2.83 -13.42 -22.17
C ARG A 121 3.93 -12.87 -23.08
N PRO A 122 3.89 -13.16 -24.40
CA PRO A 122 4.79 -12.52 -25.35
C PRO A 122 4.74 -10.99 -25.25
N GLY A 123 5.89 -10.36 -25.00
CA GLY A 123 6.04 -8.92 -24.81
C GLY A 123 5.89 -8.42 -23.36
N GLU A 124 5.52 -9.28 -22.41
CA GLU A 124 5.56 -8.90 -20.98
C GLU A 124 6.98 -9.07 -20.41
N GLU A 125 7.45 -8.02 -19.73
CA GLU A 125 8.75 -7.96 -19.07
C GLU A 125 8.62 -8.03 -17.54
N ASN A 126 9.49 -8.83 -16.92
CA ASN A 126 9.54 -8.99 -15.46
C ASN A 126 9.99 -7.70 -14.78
N GLY A 127 9.30 -7.31 -13.70
CA GLY A 127 9.56 -6.06 -12.97
C GLY A 127 9.02 -4.81 -13.66
N VAL A 128 8.44 -4.95 -14.87
CA VAL A 128 7.76 -3.86 -15.58
C VAL A 128 6.25 -4.08 -15.56
N HIS A 129 5.81 -5.27 -15.98
CA HIS A 129 4.39 -5.62 -16.06
C HIS A 129 3.93 -6.32 -14.79
N TYR A 130 4.69 -7.33 -14.36
CA TYR A 130 4.54 -8.04 -13.10
C TYR A 130 5.90 -8.51 -12.61
N HIS A 131 5.99 -8.80 -11.32
CA HIS A 131 6.99 -9.72 -10.80
C HIS A 131 6.48 -11.14 -11.01
N PHE A 132 7.02 -11.82 -12.02
CA PHE A 132 6.68 -13.21 -12.33
C PHE A 132 7.47 -14.13 -11.40
N VAL A 133 6.77 -14.76 -10.45
CA VAL A 133 7.36 -15.57 -9.38
C VAL A 133 6.81 -17.00 -9.42
N SER A 134 7.50 -17.93 -8.78
CA SER A 134 6.98 -19.29 -8.61
C SER A 134 5.81 -19.32 -7.61
N VAL A 135 5.05 -20.42 -7.60
CA VAL A 135 3.97 -20.62 -6.63
C VAL A 135 4.53 -20.71 -5.20
N GLU A 136 5.67 -21.37 -5.04
CA GLU A 136 6.37 -21.53 -3.77
C GLU A 136 6.87 -20.19 -3.23
N GLU A 137 7.45 -19.35 -4.09
CA GLU A 137 7.89 -17.98 -3.73
C GLU A 137 6.70 -17.11 -3.31
N MET A 138 5.59 -17.19 -4.05
CA MET A 138 4.36 -16.47 -3.74
C MET A 138 3.79 -16.89 -2.37
N GLN A 139 3.72 -18.19 -2.11
CA GLN A 139 3.22 -18.74 -0.85
C GLN A 139 4.09 -18.32 0.34
N ALA A 140 5.41 -18.44 0.20
CA ALA A 140 6.33 -18.02 1.25
C ALA A 140 6.22 -16.51 1.57
N ALA A 141 6.00 -15.67 0.55
CA ALA A 141 5.78 -14.23 0.73
C ALA A 141 4.42 -13.90 1.37
N ILE A 142 3.38 -14.68 1.06
CA ILE A 142 2.08 -14.57 1.76
C ILE A 142 2.23 -14.94 3.24
N GLU A 143 2.92 -16.05 3.55
CA GLU A 143 3.14 -16.51 4.93
C GLU A 143 3.94 -15.51 5.78
N ARG A 144 4.88 -14.79 5.15
CA ARG A 144 5.62 -13.69 5.81
C ARG A 144 4.81 -12.40 5.98
N GLY A 145 3.64 -12.30 5.35
CA GLY A 145 2.84 -11.08 5.36
C GLY A 145 3.43 -9.94 4.51
N ASP A 146 4.16 -10.27 3.45
CA ASP A 146 4.80 -9.29 2.56
C ASP A 146 3.77 -8.56 1.66
N PHE A 147 2.59 -9.16 1.48
CA PHE A 147 1.53 -8.65 0.63
C PHE A 147 0.51 -7.80 1.39
N LEU A 148 0.01 -6.75 0.72
CA LEU A 148 -1.15 -5.96 1.13
C LEU A 148 -2.45 -6.70 0.82
N GLU A 149 -2.48 -7.31 -0.36
CA GLU A 149 -3.54 -8.18 -0.80
C GLU A 149 -2.97 -9.30 -1.66
N HIS A 150 -3.68 -10.42 -1.66
CA HIS A 150 -3.46 -11.47 -2.63
C HIS A 150 -4.79 -12.12 -3.04
N ALA A 151 -4.87 -12.60 -4.27
CA ALA A 151 -6.03 -13.30 -4.80
C ALA A 151 -5.62 -14.40 -5.77
N THR A 152 -6.49 -15.40 -5.91
CA THR A 152 -6.33 -16.45 -6.92
C THR A 152 -7.36 -16.24 -8.01
N PHE A 153 -6.89 -15.98 -9.23
CA PHE A 153 -7.74 -15.78 -10.40
C PHE A 153 -7.34 -16.73 -11.51
N SER A 154 -8.31 -17.49 -12.03
CA SER A 154 -8.10 -18.47 -13.11
C SER A 154 -6.91 -19.42 -12.85
N GLY A 155 -6.75 -19.88 -11.60
CA GLY A 155 -5.70 -20.81 -11.19
C GLY A 155 -4.29 -20.21 -11.00
N ASN A 156 -4.13 -18.89 -11.18
CA ASN A 156 -2.88 -18.18 -10.88
C ASN A 156 -3.08 -17.29 -9.66
N MET A 157 -2.02 -17.11 -8.88
CA MET A 157 -2.02 -16.20 -7.75
C MET A 157 -1.52 -14.83 -8.20
N TYR A 158 -2.05 -13.79 -7.57
CA TYR A 158 -1.71 -12.40 -7.76
C TYR A 158 -1.57 -11.75 -6.39
N GLY A 159 -0.69 -10.76 -6.27
CA GLY A 159 -0.64 -9.97 -5.05
C GLY A 159 0.19 -8.71 -5.17
N THR A 160 -0.20 -7.70 -4.42
CA THR A 160 0.45 -6.39 -4.38
C THR A 160 1.29 -6.30 -3.11
N SER A 161 2.61 -6.22 -3.24
CA SER A 161 3.50 -6.19 -2.07
C SER A 161 3.49 -4.82 -1.40
N LYS A 162 3.71 -4.81 -0.08
CA LYS A 162 3.91 -3.57 0.70
C LYS A 162 5.03 -2.73 0.10
N GLN A 163 6.11 -3.39 -0.30
CA GLN A 163 7.27 -2.75 -0.90
C GLN A 163 6.96 -2.07 -2.25
N SER A 164 6.16 -2.69 -3.12
CA SER A 164 5.78 -2.10 -4.40
C SER A 164 5.04 -0.77 -4.21
N VAL A 165 4.17 -0.67 -3.20
CA VAL A 165 3.46 0.57 -2.88
C VAL A 165 4.40 1.62 -2.28
N GLN A 166 5.23 1.22 -1.32
CA GLN A 166 6.19 2.11 -0.68
C GLN A 166 7.18 2.72 -1.68
N ASN A 167 7.62 1.95 -2.68
CA ASN A 167 8.55 2.43 -3.69
C ASN A 167 7.94 3.60 -4.50
N VAL A 168 6.67 3.50 -4.87
CA VAL A 168 5.96 4.59 -5.58
C VAL A 168 5.75 5.79 -4.65
N GLN A 169 5.34 5.54 -3.40
CA GLN A 169 5.14 6.61 -2.41
C GLN A 169 6.43 7.39 -2.10
N LYS A 170 7.58 6.72 -2.06
CA LYS A 170 8.90 7.36 -1.87
C LYS A 170 9.26 8.32 -2.99
N MET A 171 8.66 8.16 -4.18
CA MET A 171 8.82 9.10 -5.30
C MET A 171 7.88 10.31 -5.19
N GLY A 172 7.08 10.43 -4.12
CA GLY A 172 6.05 11.46 -3.97
C GLY A 172 4.83 11.25 -4.88
N LYS A 173 4.72 10.08 -5.52
CA LYS A 173 3.63 9.72 -6.42
C LYS A 173 2.53 8.95 -5.70
N VAL A 174 1.31 9.08 -6.19
CA VAL A 174 0.16 8.29 -5.78
C VAL A 174 0.27 6.91 -6.42
N CYS A 175 0.37 5.88 -5.59
CA CYS A 175 0.41 4.50 -6.05
C CYS A 175 -0.98 4.06 -6.54
N VAL A 176 -1.08 3.65 -7.80
CA VAL A 176 -2.29 3.14 -8.41
C VAL A 176 -2.30 1.62 -8.35
N LEU A 177 -3.37 1.06 -7.78
CA LEU A 177 -3.64 -0.36 -7.65
C LEU A 177 -4.84 -0.74 -8.53
N ASP A 178 -4.65 -1.61 -9.52
CA ASP A 178 -5.73 -2.22 -10.32
C ASP A 178 -5.99 -3.63 -9.77
N ILE A 179 -6.90 -3.73 -8.80
CA ILE A 179 -7.16 -4.97 -8.05
C ILE A 179 -8.64 -5.36 -8.06
N GLU A 180 -8.89 -6.65 -7.88
CA GLU A 180 -10.23 -7.23 -7.80
C GLU A 180 -10.87 -6.98 -6.43
N ILE A 181 -12.17 -7.29 -6.33
CA ILE A 181 -12.96 -7.03 -5.12
C ILE A 181 -12.39 -7.74 -3.90
N GLU A 182 -11.85 -8.93 -4.07
CA GLU A 182 -11.27 -9.67 -2.94
C GLU A 182 -10.03 -8.95 -2.39
N GLY A 183 -9.22 -8.34 -3.25
CA GLY A 183 -8.13 -7.48 -2.83
C GLY A 183 -8.63 -6.21 -2.14
N VAL A 184 -9.70 -5.58 -2.66
CA VAL A 184 -10.33 -4.42 -2.02
C VAL A 184 -10.79 -4.73 -0.59
N LYS A 185 -11.43 -5.89 -0.37
CA LYS A 185 -11.87 -6.31 0.97
C LYS A 185 -10.71 -6.47 1.94
N GLN A 186 -9.55 -6.93 1.48
CA GLN A 186 -8.35 -7.09 2.30
C GLN A 186 -7.76 -5.73 2.72
N ILE A 187 -7.68 -4.76 1.80
CA ILE A 187 -6.97 -3.49 2.07
C ILE A 187 -7.86 -2.35 2.57
N ARG A 188 -9.19 -2.43 2.43
CA ARG A 188 -10.09 -1.29 2.73
C ARG A 188 -9.96 -0.77 4.16
N ASN A 189 -9.66 -1.65 5.11
CA ASN A 189 -9.55 -1.34 6.54
C ASN A 189 -8.08 -1.34 7.02
N SER A 190 -7.13 -1.33 6.09
CA SER A 190 -5.71 -1.26 6.43
C SER A 190 -5.28 0.18 6.75
N ASP A 191 -4.14 0.32 7.42
CA ASP A 191 -3.54 1.63 7.73
C ASP A 191 -3.14 2.43 6.49
N LEU A 192 -3.18 1.83 5.29
CA LEU A 192 -3.00 2.55 4.03
C LEU A 192 -4.11 3.55 3.73
N ASN A 193 -5.30 3.35 4.30
CA ASN A 193 -6.49 4.16 4.05
C ASN A 193 -6.66 4.46 2.53
N PRO A 194 -6.82 3.45 1.66
CA PRO A 194 -6.80 3.66 0.22
C PRO A 194 -7.97 4.52 -0.30
N ILE A 195 -7.77 5.24 -1.40
CA ILE A 195 -8.85 5.87 -2.17
C ILE A 195 -9.50 4.81 -3.05
N LEU A 196 -10.62 4.24 -2.59
CA LEU A 196 -11.37 3.21 -3.31
C LEU A 196 -12.33 3.79 -4.36
N VAL A 197 -12.12 3.44 -5.63
CA VAL A 197 -12.96 3.82 -6.78
C VAL A 197 -13.45 2.57 -7.51
N PHE A 198 -14.75 2.49 -7.77
CA PHE A 198 -15.33 1.43 -8.60
C PHE A 198 -15.69 1.94 -10.00
N ILE A 199 -15.27 1.23 -11.04
CA ILE A 199 -15.63 1.51 -12.44
C ILE A 199 -16.77 0.59 -12.85
N TYR A 200 -17.96 1.17 -12.95
CA TYR A 200 -19.16 0.47 -13.35
C TYR A 200 -19.24 0.38 -14.88
N PRO A 201 -19.42 -0.82 -15.47
CA PRO A 201 -19.52 -0.97 -16.92
C PRO A 201 -20.87 -0.42 -17.46
N PRO A 202 -20.96 -0.01 -18.74
CA PRO A 202 -22.21 0.49 -19.32
C PRO A 202 -23.40 -0.45 -19.15
N SER A 203 -23.17 -1.75 -19.36
CA SER A 203 -24.12 -2.82 -19.16
C SER A 203 -23.39 -4.17 -19.17
N LEU A 204 -24.07 -5.21 -18.69
CA LEU A 204 -23.56 -6.58 -18.79
C LEU A 204 -23.44 -7.03 -20.27
N GLU A 205 -24.37 -6.60 -21.12
CA GLU A 205 -24.35 -6.92 -22.56
C GLU A 205 -23.15 -6.30 -23.27
N GLU A 206 -22.83 -5.03 -22.97
CA GLU A 206 -21.62 -4.39 -23.50
C GLU A 206 -20.35 -5.06 -22.98
N LEU A 207 -20.36 -5.50 -21.72
CA LEU A 207 -19.26 -6.27 -21.15
C LEU A 207 -19.06 -7.60 -21.89
N LYS A 208 -20.15 -8.34 -22.14
CA LYS A 208 -20.15 -9.59 -22.91
C LYS A 208 -19.60 -9.39 -24.31
N LYS A 209 -20.07 -8.37 -25.04
CA LYS A 209 -19.53 -8.03 -26.37
C LYS A 209 -18.03 -7.75 -26.32
N ARG A 210 -17.56 -6.98 -25.34
CA ARG A 210 -16.12 -6.68 -25.15
C ARG A 210 -15.30 -7.93 -24.87
N LEU A 211 -15.81 -8.87 -24.06
CA LEU A 211 -15.12 -10.13 -23.76
C LEU A 211 -15.05 -11.05 -24.99
N ILE A 212 -16.14 -11.19 -25.74
CA ILE A 212 -16.18 -11.98 -26.99
C ILE A 212 -15.20 -11.41 -28.02
N ASN A 213 -15.17 -10.09 -28.19
CA ASN A 213 -14.31 -9.42 -29.16
C ASN A 213 -12.81 -9.62 -28.90
N ARG A 214 -12.42 -10.00 -27.68
CA ARG A 214 -11.02 -10.33 -27.36
C ARG A 214 -10.57 -11.67 -27.93
N LYS A 215 -11.48 -12.50 -28.45
CA LYS A 215 -11.20 -13.81 -29.12
C LYS A 215 -10.25 -14.74 -28.35
N THR A 216 -10.24 -14.62 -27.02
CA THR A 216 -9.31 -15.34 -26.12
C THR A 216 -10.04 -16.21 -25.11
N GLU A 217 -11.37 -16.23 -25.15
CA GLU A 217 -12.22 -16.90 -24.18
C GLU A 217 -12.92 -18.10 -24.83
N THR A 218 -12.97 -19.22 -24.12
CA THR A 218 -13.92 -20.30 -24.39
C THR A 218 -15.30 -19.92 -23.84
N GLU A 219 -16.36 -20.59 -24.32
CA GLU A 219 -17.72 -20.34 -23.83
C GLU A 219 -17.85 -20.53 -22.31
N GLU A 220 -17.20 -21.57 -21.76
CA GLU A 220 -17.16 -21.81 -20.32
C GLU A 220 -16.45 -20.67 -19.55
N SER A 221 -15.30 -20.21 -20.06
CA SER A 221 -14.55 -19.12 -19.42
C SER A 221 -15.30 -17.78 -19.50
N LEU A 222 -16.04 -17.55 -20.59
CA LEU A 222 -16.88 -16.38 -20.78
C LEU A 222 -18.01 -16.35 -19.77
N GLU A 223 -18.74 -17.47 -19.60
CA GLU A 223 -19.84 -17.56 -18.65
C GLU A 223 -19.34 -17.33 -17.21
N LYS A 224 -18.22 -17.97 -16.82
CA LYS A 224 -17.61 -17.74 -15.49
C LYS A 224 -17.30 -16.25 -15.26
N ARG A 225 -16.69 -15.58 -16.24
CA ARG A 225 -16.39 -14.14 -16.13
C ARG A 225 -17.63 -13.27 -16.06
N LEU A 226 -18.69 -13.59 -16.78
CA LEU A 226 -19.95 -12.85 -16.72
C LEU A 226 -20.63 -13.01 -15.35
N GLN A 227 -20.59 -14.22 -14.77
CA GLN A 227 -21.10 -14.45 -13.42
C GLN A 227 -20.28 -13.69 -12.36
N THR A 228 -18.94 -13.73 -12.45
CA THR A 228 -18.07 -12.91 -11.60
C THR A 228 -18.40 -11.43 -11.76
N ALA A 229 -18.54 -10.94 -13.00
CA ALA A 229 -18.85 -9.53 -13.24
C ALA A 229 -20.19 -9.09 -12.61
N LYS A 230 -21.23 -9.95 -12.60
CA LYS A 230 -22.49 -9.66 -11.90
C LYS A 230 -22.26 -9.48 -10.40
N ILE A 231 -21.55 -10.41 -9.77
CA ILE A 231 -21.22 -10.34 -8.34
C ILE A 231 -20.45 -9.05 -8.05
N GLU A 232 -19.50 -8.71 -8.92
CA GLU A 232 -18.69 -7.50 -8.75
C GLU A 232 -19.49 -6.21 -8.90
N MET A 233 -20.40 -6.16 -9.88
CA MET A 233 -21.28 -5.02 -10.10
C MET A 233 -22.23 -4.81 -8.91
N GLU A 234 -22.75 -5.88 -8.32
CA GLU A 234 -23.63 -5.77 -7.15
C GLU A 234 -22.85 -5.29 -5.92
N TYR A 235 -21.65 -5.83 -5.66
CA TYR A 235 -20.80 -5.34 -4.57
C TYR A 235 -20.40 -3.87 -4.76
N GLY A 236 -20.13 -3.45 -6.00
CA GLY A 236 -19.77 -2.07 -6.36
C GLY A 236 -20.87 -1.05 -6.07
N LYS A 237 -22.16 -1.45 -6.12
CA LYS A 237 -23.31 -0.57 -5.84
C LYS A 237 -23.60 -0.39 -4.35
N VAL A 238 -23.09 -1.27 -3.49
CA VAL A 238 -23.38 -1.21 -2.05
C VAL A 238 -22.73 0.05 -1.46
N PRO A 239 -23.52 0.96 -0.86
CA PRO A 239 -22.99 2.17 -0.25
C PRO A 239 -21.92 1.89 0.81
N GLY A 240 -20.85 2.67 0.81
CA GLY A 240 -19.73 2.53 1.76
C GLY A 240 -18.64 1.55 1.34
N ASN A 241 -18.83 0.73 0.30
CA ASN A 241 -17.76 -0.14 -0.20
C ASN A 241 -16.69 0.63 -1.00
N PHE A 242 -17.09 1.72 -1.65
CA PHE A 242 -16.22 2.60 -2.44
C PHE A 242 -16.55 4.06 -2.14
N HIS A 243 -15.56 4.93 -2.26
CA HIS A 243 -15.78 6.37 -2.08
C HIS A 243 -16.56 6.97 -3.26
N ILE A 244 -16.38 6.40 -4.46
CA ILE A 244 -17.14 6.78 -5.65
C ILE A 244 -17.32 5.59 -6.59
N VAL A 245 -18.46 5.59 -7.28
CA VAL A 245 -18.77 4.69 -8.40
C VAL A 245 -18.83 5.52 -9.68
N ILE A 246 -17.97 5.20 -10.64
CA ILE A 246 -17.90 5.87 -11.94
C ILE A 246 -18.66 5.04 -12.97
N ASP A 247 -19.78 5.58 -13.49
CA ASP A 247 -20.45 5.00 -14.65
C ASP A 247 -19.62 5.22 -15.92
N ASN A 248 -19.09 4.13 -16.48
CA ASN A 248 -18.31 4.16 -17.71
C ASN A 248 -19.15 3.90 -18.98
N SER A 249 -20.41 4.34 -18.99
CA SER A 249 -21.26 4.38 -20.19
C SER A 249 -20.70 5.31 -21.28
N GLN A 250 -20.09 6.43 -20.89
CA GLN A 250 -19.48 7.39 -21.80
C GLN A 250 -18.12 7.85 -21.28
N LEU A 251 -17.04 7.49 -21.98
CA LEU A 251 -15.66 7.84 -21.60
C LEU A 251 -15.47 9.36 -21.38
N LYS A 252 -16.14 10.19 -22.19
CA LYS A 252 -16.08 11.66 -22.09
C LYS A 252 -16.65 12.21 -20.77
N LYS A 253 -17.51 11.45 -20.07
CA LYS A 253 -18.07 11.82 -18.76
C LYS A 253 -17.36 11.09 -17.63
N ALA A 254 -17.06 9.81 -17.83
CA ALA A 254 -16.42 8.95 -16.84
C ALA A 254 -15.02 9.43 -16.45
N TYR A 255 -14.22 9.86 -17.44
CA TYR A 255 -12.86 10.29 -17.17
C TYR A 255 -12.77 11.60 -16.37
N PRO A 256 -13.46 12.70 -16.75
CA PRO A 256 -13.51 13.89 -15.90
C PRO A 256 -14.01 13.59 -14.48
N ALA A 257 -15.07 12.78 -14.34
CA ALA A 257 -15.58 12.42 -13.01
C ALA A 257 -14.53 11.70 -12.15
N LEU A 258 -13.78 10.73 -12.72
CA LEU A 258 -12.68 10.06 -12.04
C LEU A 258 -11.58 11.07 -11.65
N ARG A 259 -11.10 11.84 -12.63
CA ARG A 259 -10.00 12.79 -12.45
C ARG A 259 -10.33 13.82 -11.39
N ASP A 260 -11.48 14.46 -11.48
CA ASP A 260 -11.87 15.56 -10.60
C ASP A 260 -12.08 15.07 -9.17
N PHE A 261 -12.66 13.88 -8.99
CA PHE A 261 -12.76 13.23 -7.67
C PHE A 261 -11.38 12.96 -7.07
N VAL A 262 -10.48 12.34 -7.83
CA VAL A 262 -9.13 12.01 -7.35
C VAL A 262 -8.33 13.28 -7.05
N LEU A 263 -8.35 14.29 -7.92
CA LEU A 263 -7.65 15.56 -7.69
C LEU A 263 -8.15 16.28 -6.44
N LYS A 264 -9.46 16.26 -6.17
CA LYS A 264 -10.03 16.80 -4.94
C LYS A 264 -9.50 16.06 -3.69
N GLU A 265 -9.43 14.75 -3.77
CA GLU A 265 -8.91 13.91 -2.67
C GLU A 265 -7.42 14.16 -2.41
N LEU A 266 -6.63 14.27 -3.47
CA LEU A 266 -5.20 14.58 -3.37
C LEU A 266 -4.94 16.00 -2.86
N LYS A 267 -5.78 16.97 -3.24
CA LYS A 267 -5.71 18.34 -2.69
C LYS A 267 -5.97 18.32 -1.18
N THR A 268 -6.97 17.58 -0.72
CA THR A 268 -7.27 17.41 0.71
C THR A 268 -6.07 16.83 1.47
N GLN A 269 -5.46 15.76 0.95
CA GLN A 269 -4.25 15.19 1.56
C GLN A 269 -3.07 16.16 1.60
N ARG A 270 -2.90 16.97 0.55
CA ARG A 270 -1.85 18.00 0.52
C ARG A 270 -2.10 19.08 1.58
N ASP A 271 -3.35 19.49 1.75
CA ASP A 271 -3.74 20.49 2.76
C ASP A 271 -3.56 19.93 4.19
N GLU A 272 -3.62 18.61 4.36
CA GLU A 272 -3.26 17.88 5.59
C GLU A 272 -1.73 17.68 5.77
N GLY A 273 -0.90 18.19 4.85
CA GLY A 273 0.55 18.16 4.95
C GLY A 273 1.24 16.92 4.34
N ILE A 274 0.50 16.08 3.61
CA ILE A 274 1.06 14.95 2.85
C ILE A 274 1.75 15.49 1.59
N ASN A 275 2.95 14.99 1.31
CA ASN A 275 3.68 15.37 0.11
C ASN A 275 3.11 14.64 -1.12
N VAL A 276 2.23 15.32 -1.86
CA VAL A 276 1.65 14.83 -3.12
C VAL A 276 2.12 15.72 -4.26
N THR A 277 2.78 15.13 -5.26
CA THR A 277 3.06 15.83 -6.52
C THR A 277 1.76 16.07 -7.26
N LEU A 278 1.32 17.31 -7.35
CA LEU A 278 0.19 17.71 -8.17
C LEU A 278 0.74 18.58 -9.30
N ASP A 279 0.66 18.08 -10.52
CA ASP A 279 0.99 18.90 -11.69
C ASP A 279 0.10 20.15 -11.69
N ARG A 280 0.65 21.28 -12.15
CA ARG A 280 -0.15 22.48 -12.48
C ARG A 280 -0.99 22.22 -13.73
N VAL A 281 -1.75 21.13 -13.77
CA VAL A 281 -2.92 21.10 -14.65
C VAL A 281 -3.83 22.16 -14.07
N GLN A 282 -4.12 23.19 -14.86
CA GLN A 282 -5.08 24.22 -14.50
C GLN A 282 -6.31 23.49 -13.96
N LEU A 283 -6.48 23.53 -12.64
CA LEU A 283 -7.76 23.25 -12.03
C LEU A 283 -8.63 24.30 -12.70
N ILE A 284 -9.42 23.88 -13.69
CA ILE A 284 -10.39 24.75 -14.32
C ILE A 284 -11.37 25.00 -13.20
N ASP A 285 -11.12 26.06 -12.44
CA ASP A 285 -12.08 26.70 -11.58
C ASP A 285 -13.28 26.96 -12.47
N THR A 286 -14.26 26.06 -12.39
CA THR A 286 -15.52 26.24 -13.09
C THR A 286 -16.23 27.35 -12.31
N PRO A 287 -16.63 28.44 -12.97
CA PRO A 287 -17.08 29.67 -12.31
C PRO A 287 -18.30 29.48 -11.42
#